data_AF-A0A496T4P0-F1
#
_entry.id   AF-A0A496T4P0-F1
#
_cell.length_a   1.000
_cell.length_b   1.000
_cell.length_c   1.000
_cell.angle_alpha   90.00
_cell.angle_beta   90.00
_cell.angle_gamma   90.00
#
_symmetry.space_group_name_H-M   'P 1'
#
loop_
_entity.id
_entity.type
_entity.pdbx_description
1 polymer ?
#
loop_
_entity_poly.entity_id
_entity_poly.type
_entity_poly.pdbx_seq_one_letter_code
_entity_poly.pdbx_strand_id
1 'polypeptide(L)'
;MVVKKRITIDPITRLEGHGKIEIFLDDKGDVDKAYFQVPELRGFEKFCEGRPAEEMPRITPKICGVCPTAHHMASTKTLDSLYKVEPTSAARKIRELMYHSFMFEDHMLHFFFLGAPEFIVGLDAPPAERNILGVIGKVGVEIGKKVIEARKRTRDLITMIGGKVIHPVCGLPGGVSKPLTEENREQAKATADYVVEFSKFALKLFDDIVLKNNEYVDLIAGDIYKHNTYYMGLVDENNKVNFYDGEIRVVDPEGVEFVKFKAQDYTDHISEHVEPWSYITFPYLKKVGWKGFVDGKDSGVYRVAPLSRLNASDGMATPLAQEEYEKMYSLLGGKPLHNTLAFHWARLIEALYAA
;
A
#
# COMPACT_ATOMS: atom_id res chain seq x y z
N MET A 1 -14.26 15.58 32.53
CA MET A 1 -14.72 14.18 32.53
C MET A 1 -13.63 13.34 33.16
N VAL A 2 -13.98 12.51 34.14
CA VAL A 2 -13.00 11.68 34.85
C VAL A 2 -12.78 10.41 34.04
N VAL A 3 -11.58 10.22 33.49
CA VAL A 3 -11.20 8.95 32.86
C VAL A 3 -11.12 7.90 33.97
N LYS A 4 -12.04 6.94 33.97
CA LYS A 4 -12.10 5.91 35.01
C LYS A 4 -11.24 4.69 34.67
N LYS A 5 -11.14 4.35 33.37
CA LYS A 5 -10.32 3.24 32.90
C LYS A 5 -9.67 3.57 31.55
N ARG A 6 -8.39 3.23 31.43
CA ARG A 6 -7.58 3.32 30.22
C ARG A 6 -7.18 1.92 29.82
N ILE A 7 -7.39 1.57 28.56
CA ILE A 7 -6.94 0.32 27.94
C ILE A 7 -5.88 0.69 26.91
N THR A 8 -4.74 0.01 26.97
CA THR A 8 -3.59 0.28 26.11
C THR A 8 -3.23 -0.97 25.31
N ILE A 9 -3.11 -0.82 23.99
CA ILE A 9 -2.55 -1.84 23.09
C ILE A 9 -1.19 -1.31 22.62
N ASP A 10 -0.12 -1.82 23.22
CA ASP A 10 1.25 -1.38 22.98
C ASP A 10 2.23 -2.57 23.13
N PRO A 11 2.91 -2.99 22.04
CA PRO A 11 2.80 -2.46 20.68
C PRO A 11 1.55 -3.01 19.96
N ILE A 12 1.08 -2.30 18.93
CA ILE A 12 0.28 -2.95 17.88
C ILE A 12 1.19 -3.99 17.19
N THR A 13 0.67 -5.18 16.90
CA THR A 13 1.44 -6.28 16.30
C THR A 13 1.09 -6.48 14.83
N ARG A 14 2.01 -7.08 14.06
CA ARG A 14 1.85 -7.34 12.61
C ARG A 14 1.60 -6.08 11.77
N LEU A 15 2.30 -4.99 12.10
CA LEU A 15 2.50 -3.84 11.21
C LEU A 15 3.99 -3.59 10.99
N GLU A 16 4.31 -2.69 10.06
CA GLU A 16 5.64 -2.08 9.94
C GLU A 16 5.70 -0.81 10.79
N GLY A 17 6.80 -0.62 11.52
CA GLY A 17 6.98 0.52 12.43
C GLY A 17 6.37 0.33 13.81
N HIS A 18 6.33 1.43 14.58
CA HIS A 18 5.76 1.45 15.93
C HIS A 18 4.39 2.13 15.93
N GLY A 19 3.41 1.45 16.50
CA GLY A 19 2.06 1.97 16.67
C GLY A 19 1.49 1.55 18.01
N LYS A 20 0.63 2.39 18.55
CA LYS A 20 0.00 2.23 19.86
C LYS A 20 -1.47 2.64 19.80
N ILE A 21 -2.35 1.92 20.48
CA ILE A 21 -3.75 2.32 20.64
C ILE A 21 -4.05 2.61 22.11
N GLU A 22 -4.67 3.75 22.35
CA GLU A 22 -5.18 4.13 23.66
C GLU A 22 -6.69 4.26 23.61
N ILE A 23 -7.40 3.54 24.48
CA ILE A 23 -8.86 3.53 24.56
C ILE A 23 -9.24 4.00 25.97
N PHE A 24 -10.05 5.05 26.03
CA PHE A 24 -10.52 5.69 27.25
C PHE A 24 -11.99 5.36 27.44
N LEU A 25 -12.34 4.80 28.59
CA LEU A 25 -13.72 4.45 28.93
C LEU A 25 -14.35 5.50 29.85
N ASP A 26 -15.65 5.72 29.67
CA ASP A 26 -16.47 6.56 30.54
C ASP A 26 -16.83 5.83 31.86
N ASP A 27 -17.66 6.46 32.68
CA ASP A 27 -18.07 5.91 33.98
C ASP A 27 -18.97 4.66 33.87
N LYS A 28 -19.64 4.47 32.73
CA LYS A 28 -20.49 3.31 32.42
C LYS A 28 -19.69 2.15 31.84
N GLY A 29 -18.47 2.40 31.39
CA GLY A 29 -17.60 1.43 30.72
C GLY A 29 -17.70 1.46 29.21
N ASP A 30 -18.41 2.44 28.64
CA ASP A 30 -18.48 2.67 27.19
C ASP A 30 -17.22 3.39 26.70
N VAL A 31 -16.85 3.21 25.42
CA VAL A 31 -15.70 3.91 24.83
C VAL A 31 -16.03 5.39 24.65
N ASP A 32 -15.32 6.27 25.37
CA ASP A 32 -15.40 7.73 25.19
C ASP A 32 -14.49 8.17 24.04
N LYS A 33 -13.22 7.72 24.04
CA LYS A 33 -12.24 8.08 23.00
C LYS A 33 -11.27 6.94 22.70
N ALA A 34 -10.85 6.85 21.44
CA ALA A 34 -9.78 5.97 21.00
C ALA A 34 -8.78 6.75 20.14
N TYR A 35 -7.48 6.48 20.33
CA TYR A 35 -6.40 7.15 19.62
C TYR A 35 -5.44 6.13 19.03
N PHE A 36 -5.05 6.33 17.78
CA PHE A 36 -3.95 5.62 17.13
C PHE A 36 -2.70 6.51 17.13
N GLN A 37 -1.70 6.14 17.92
CA GLN A 37 -0.49 6.95 18.11
C GLN A 37 0.71 6.30 17.42
N VAL A 38 1.51 7.11 16.75
CA VAL A 38 2.82 6.72 16.23
C VAL A 38 3.88 7.44 17.06
N PRO A 39 4.64 6.73 17.93
CA PRO A 39 5.58 7.34 18.86
C PRO A 39 6.99 7.52 18.27
N GLU A 40 7.17 7.40 16.96
CA GLU A 40 8.46 7.46 16.28
C GLU A 40 8.57 8.65 15.31
N LEU A 41 9.67 9.40 15.40
CA LEU A 41 10.08 10.44 14.45
C LEU A 41 11.59 10.36 14.24
N ARG A 42 12.04 10.39 12.99
CA ARG A 42 13.47 10.31 12.61
C ARG A 42 14.04 11.58 11.97
N GLY A 43 13.19 12.52 11.55
CA GLY A 43 13.62 13.84 11.06
C GLY A 43 14.38 13.84 9.73
N PHE A 44 14.05 12.93 8.80
CA PHE A 44 14.69 12.82 7.47
C PHE A 44 14.69 14.13 6.69
N GLU A 45 13.58 14.86 6.71
CA GLU A 45 13.44 16.14 6.01
C GLU A 45 14.48 17.15 6.49
N LYS A 46 14.75 17.18 7.81
CA LYS A 46 15.68 18.15 8.40
C LYS A 46 17.14 17.76 8.20
N PHE A 47 17.52 16.50 8.44
CA PHE A 47 18.94 16.12 8.36
C PHE A 47 19.45 15.96 6.92
N CYS A 48 18.55 15.92 5.94
CA CYS A 48 18.89 15.92 4.52
C CYS A 48 19.28 17.32 4.00
N GLU A 49 18.93 18.40 4.71
CA GLU A 49 19.36 19.75 4.35
C GLU A 49 20.89 19.86 4.29
N GLY A 50 21.41 20.50 3.23
CA GLY A 50 22.85 20.69 3.03
C GLY A 50 23.60 19.48 2.44
N ARG A 51 22.93 18.35 2.22
CA ARG A 51 23.54 17.18 1.55
C ARG A 51 23.44 17.29 0.02
N PRO A 52 24.36 16.67 -0.73
CA PRO A 52 24.21 16.52 -2.17
C PRO A 52 22.91 15.78 -2.51
N ALA A 53 22.15 16.28 -3.48
CA ALA A 53 20.86 15.71 -3.86
C ALA A 53 21.00 14.25 -4.35
N GLU A 54 22.12 13.91 -4.97
CA GLU A 54 22.47 12.58 -5.47
C GLU A 54 22.71 11.54 -4.35
N GLU A 55 22.80 11.98 -3.10
CA GLU A 55 22.75 11.07 -1.95
C GLU A 55 21.32 10.61 -1.64
N MET A 56 20.27 11.35 -2.06
CA MET A 56 18.90 11.07 -1.65
C MET A 56 18.42 9.67 -2.01
N PRO A 57 18.63 9.13 -3.23
CA PRO A 57 18.26 7.74 -3.54
C PRO A 57 18.99 6.70 -2.68
N ARG A 58 20.08 7.05 -1.98
CA ARG A 58 20.76 6.18 -1.03
C ARG A 58 20.34 6.44 0.42
N ILE A 59 19.87 7.63 0.76
CA ILE A 59 19.45 8.01 2.11
C ILE A 59 17.98 7.66 2.35
N THR A 60 17.07 8.12 1.51
CA THR A 60 15.62 7.95 1.70
C THR A 60 15.12 6.50 1.75
N PRO A 61 15.78 5.49 1.12
CA PRO A 61 15.36 4.11 1.33
C PRO A 61 15.47 3.63 2.78
N LYS A 62 16.17 4.36 3.66
CA LYS A 62 16.30 4.03 5.09
C LYS A 62 15.11 4.54 5.90
N ILE A 63 14.16 5.22 5.27
CA ILE A 63 12.87 5.57 5.89
C ILE A 63 12.08 4.30 6.20
N CYS A 64 12.14 3.25 5.38
CA CYS A 64 11.38 2.03 5.67
C CYS A 64 12.13 0.80 5.17
N GLY A 65 12.10 -0.28 5.96
CA GLY A 65 12.66 -1.57 5.57
C GLY A 65 11.79 -2.36 4.59
N VAL A 66 10.49 -2.03 4.51
CA VAL A 66 9.51 -2.73 3.65
C VAL A 66 9.31 -2.02 2.31
N CYS A 67 9.24 -0.69 2.27
CA CYS A 67 9.12 0.09 1.03
C CYS A 67 10.38 0.88 0.58
N PRO A 68 11.61 0.35 0.71
CA PRO A 68 12.81 1.09 0.36
C PRO A 68 12.91 1.39 -1.14
N THR A 69 12.34 0.53 -1.99
CA THR A 69 12.29 0.73 -3.44
C THR A 69 11.40 1.90 -3.83
N ALA A 70 10.29 2.12 -3.11
CA ALA A 70 9.42 3.28 -3.33
C ALA A 70 10.17 4.59 -3.07
N HIS A 71 10.85 4.69 -1.92
CA HIS A 71 11.65 5.87 -1.58
C HIS A 71 12.83 6.08 -2.54
N HIS A 72 13.51 5.00 -2.93
CA HIS A 72 14.59 5.05 -3.92
C HIS A 72 14.10 5.62 -5.24
N MET A 73 12.96 5.13 -5.73
CA MET A 73 12.41 5.56 -7.01
C MET A 73 11.87 6.99 -6.96
N ALA A 74 11.14 7.35 -5.89
CA ALA A 74 10.67 8.72 -5.68
C ALA A 74 11.84 9.71 -5.71
N SER A 75 12.92 9.41 -4.97
CA SER A 75 14.11 10.26 -4.96
C SER A 75 14.82 10.30 -6.32
N THR A 76 14.87 9.16 -7.02
CA THR A 76 15.45 9.10 -8.37
C THR A 76 14.68 9.98 -9.36
N LYS A 77 13.34 9.92 -9.36
CA LYS A 77 12.48 10.78 -10.20
C LYS A 77 12.60 12.26 -9.82
N THR A 78 12.78 12.57 -8.54
CA THR A 78 13.09 13.95 -8.10
C THR A 78 14.41 14.43 -8.69
N LEU A 79 15.44 13.59 -8.76
CA LEU A 79 16.70 13.96 -9.40
C LEU A 79 16.57 14.12 -10.92
N ASP A 80 15.79 13.29 -11.60
CA ASP A 80 15.50 13.48 -13.02
C ASP A 80 14.91 14.88 -13.26
N SER A 81 13.95 15.28 -12.41
CA SER A 81 13.33 16.62 -12.47
C SER A 81 14.33 17.73 -12.15
N LEU A 82 15.16 17.56 -11.12
CA LEU A 82 16.18 18.53 -10.70
C LEU A 82 17.21 18.79 -11.81
N TYR A 83 17.69 17.72 -12.43
CA TYR A 83 18.69 17.79 -13.52
C TYR A 83 18.07 18.02 -14.90
N LYS A 84 16.73 18.07 -14.99
CA LYS A 84 15.98 18.24 -16.24
C LYS A 84 16.35 17.20 -17.29
N VAL A 85 16.46 15.95 -16.86
CA VAL A 85 16.80 14.80 -17.70
C VAL A 85 15.65 13.82 -17.72
N GLU A 86 15.44 13.20 -18.87
CA GLU A 86 14.47 12.12 -19.02
C GLU A 86 15.19 10.78 -19.11
N PRO A 87 14.74 9.73 -18.40
CA PRO A 87 15.29 8.41 -18.58
C PRO A 87 15.05 7.90 -19.99
N THR A 88 16.05 7.25 -20.58
CA THR A 88 15.87 6.54 -21.85
C THR A 88 14.75 5.50 -21.73
N SER A 89 14.13 5.12 -22.86
CA SER A 89 13.04 4.11 -22.85
C SER A 89 13.45 2.81 -22.15
N ALA A 90 14.68 2.34 -22.36
CA ALA A 90 15.21 1.15 -21.69
C ALA A 90 15.32 1.36 -20.16
N ALA A 91 15.87 2.49 -19.72
CA ALA A 91 16.00 2.78 -18.30
C ALA A 91 14.63 2.92 -17.62
N ARG A 92 13.67 3.60 -18.27
CA ARG A 92 12.30 3.72 -17.79
C ARG A 92 11.64 2.35 -17.58
N LYS A 93 11.74 1.45 -18.55
CA LYS A 93 11.22 0.07 -18.45
C LYS A 93 11.88 -0.75 -17.34
N ILE A 94 13.19 -0.58 -17.12
CA ILE A 94 13.90 -1.26 -16.02
C ILE A 94 13.41 -0.74 -14.66
N ARG A 95 13.21 0.57 -14.54
CA ARG A 95 12.66 1.18 -13.31
C ARG A 95 11.23 0.71 -13.04
N GLU A 96 10.38 0.66 -14.06
CA GLU A 96 9.02 0.12 -13.99
C GLU A 96 9.03 -1.36 -13.58
N LEU A 97 9.82 -2.22 -14.25
CA LEU A 97 9.95 -3.63 -13.90
C LEU A 97 10.35 -3.82 -12.42
N MET A 98 11.32 -3.05 -11.93
CA MET A 98 11.71 -3.09 -10.52
C MET A 98 10.57 -2.63 -9.60
N TYR A 99 9.84 -1.58 -9.98
CA TYR A 99 8.75 -1.04 -9.18
C TYR A 99 7.56 -2.01 -9.11
N HIS A 100 7.18 -2.63 -10.23
CA HIS A 100 6.17 -3.69 -10.27
C HIS A 100 6.59 -4.92 -9.46
N SER A 101 7.85 -5.36 -9.56
CA SER A 101 8.40 -6.42 -8.71
C SER A 101 8.26 -6.09 -7.22
N PHE A 102 8.58 -4.84 -6.85
CA PHE A 102 8.41 -4.35 -5.48
C PHE A 102 6.94 -4.33 -5.04
N MET A 103 6.03 -3.82 -5.87
CA MET A 103 4.59 -3.77 -5.56
C MET A 103 4.02 -5.17 -5.32
N PHE A 104 4.37 -6.14 -6.15
CA PHE A 104 3.99 -7.54 -5.93
C PHE A 104 4.56 -8.08 -4.61
N GLU A 105 5.86 -7.89 -4.33
CA GLU A 105 6.49 -8.40 -3.11
C GLU A 105 5.89 -7.79 -1.84
N ASP A 106 5.67 -6.47 -1.82
CA ASP A 106 5.08 -5.74 -0.71
C ASP A 106 3.65 -6.21 -0.43
N HIS A 107 2.84 -6.35 -1.48
CA HIS A 107 1.47 -6.81 -1.34
C HIS A 107 1.38 -8.24 -0.86
N MET A 108 2.23 -9.13 -1.36
CA MET A 108 2.30 -10.53 -0.90
C MET A 108 2.85 -10.64 0.52
N LEU A 109 3.82 -9.79 0.88
CA LEU A 109 4.33 -9.70 2.25
C LEU A 109 3.20 -9.29 3.19
N HIS A 110 2.52 -8.18 2.92
CA HIS A 110 1.43 -7.71 3.75
C HIS A 110 0.31 -8.74 3.84
N PHE A 111 -0.16 -9.26 2.70
CA PHE A 111 -1.25 -10.21 2.71
C PHE A 111 -0.89 -11.47 3.50
N PHE A 112 0.17 -12.20 3.17
CA PHE A 112 0.44 -13.49 3.81
C PHE A 112 1.02 -13.39 5.22
N PHE A 113 1.88 -12.41 5.50
CA PHE A 113 2.60 -12.34 6.78
C PHE A 113 1.86 -11.49 7.83
N LEU A 114 1.07 -10.50 7.40
CA LEU A 114 0.45 -9.54 8.31
C LEU A 114 -1.07 -9.72 8.39
N GLY A 115 -1.77 -9.67 7.26
CA GLY A 115 -3.24 -9.68 7.20
C GLY A 115 -3.87 -11.07 7.25
N ALA A 116 -3.35 -12.03 6.49
CA ALA A 116 -3.89 -13.38 6.35
C ALA A 116 -4.03 -14.13 7.69
N PRO A 117 -3.17 -13.95 8.71
CA PRO A 117 -3.43 -14.55 10.01
C PRO A 117 -4.81 -14.25 10.60
N GLU A 118 -5.39 -13.06 10.35
CA GLU A 118 -6.75 -12.75 10.82
C GLU A 118 -7.82 -13.58 10.13
N PHE A 119 -7.73 -13.72 8.80
CA PHE A 119 -8.75 -14.39 8.00
C PHE A 119 -8.59 -15.92 7.97
N ILE A 120 -7.35 -16.41 7.89
CA ILE A 120 -7.04 -17.83 7.69
C ILE A 120 -7.02 -18.59 9.02
N VAL A 121 -6.43 -18.00 10.06
CA VAL A 121 -6.38 -18.65 11.39
C VAL A 121 -7.68 -18.37 12.15
N GLY A 122 -8.21 -17.16 12.02
CA GLY A 122 -9.46 -16.70 12.63
C GLY A 122 -9.24 -15.54 13.60
N LEU A 123 -10.24 -14.66 13.71
CA LEU A 123 -10.18 -13.47 14.57
C LEU A 123 -10.06 -13.86 16.06
N ASP A 124 -10.73 -14.92 16.47
CA ASP A 124 -10.74 -15.44 17.85
C ASP A 124 -9.64 -16.49 18.13
N ALA A 125 -8.73 -16.70 17.18
CA ALA A 125 -7.65 -17.66 17.34
C ALA A 125 -6.68 -17.24 18.46
N PRO A 126 -6.06 -18.20 19.19
CA PRO A 126 -5.08 -17.89 20.21
C PRO A 126 -3.94 -17.02 19.68
N PRO A 127 -3.42 -16.03 20.44
CA PRO A 127 -2.33 -15.17 19.99
C PRO A 127 -1.07 -15.93 19.54
N ALA A 128 -0.79 -17.08 20.16
CA ALA A 128 0.33 -17.94 19.81
C ALA A 128 0.22 -18.56 18.40
N GLU A 129 -1.00 -18.67 17.87
CA GLU A 129 -1.29 -19.24 16.55
C GLU A 129 -1.56 -18.15 15.49
N ARG A 130 -2.05 -16.96 15.89
CA ARG A 130 -2.44 -15.88 14.97
C ARG A 130 -1.24 -15.12 14.38
N ASN A 131 -0.41 -15.85 13.64
CA ASN A 131 0.80 -15.42 12.96
C ASN A 131 1.07 -16.31 11.72
N ILE A 132 2.17 -16.07 11.02
CA ILE A 132 2.52 -16.79 9.79
C ILE A 132 2.67 -18.32 10.00
N LEU A 133 3.09 -18.78 11.19
CA LEU A 133 3.23 -20.21 11.45
C LEU A 133 1.86 -20.87 11.58
N GLY A 134 0.88 -20.21 12.20
CA GLY A 134 -0.50 -20.71 12.23
C GLY A 134 -1.16 -20.68 10.85
N VAL A 135 -0.85 -19.69 10.01
CA VAL A 135 -1.26 -19.72 8.60
C VAL A 135 -0.74 -20.99 7.94
N ILE A 136 0.57 -21.27 8.02
CA ILE A 136 1.18 -22.51 7.48
C ILE A 136 0.54 -23.76 8.09
N GLY A 137 0.20 -23.75 9.39
CA GLY A 137 -0.50 -24.84 10.05
C GLY A 137 -1.90 -25.11 9.46
N LYS A 138 -2.62 -24.06 9.06
CA LYS A 138 -3.96 -24.16 8.45
C LYS A 138 -3.92 -24.53 6.96
N VAL A 139 -3.03 -23.91 6.19
CA VAL A 139 -2.98 -24.10 4.72
C VAL A 139 -1.99 -25.19 4.29
N GLY A 140 -1.17 -25.68 5.20
CA GLY A 140 -0.15 -26.69 4.93
C GLY A 140 1.18 -26.13 4.43
N VAL A 141 2.24 -26.91 4.67
CA VAL A 141 3.64 -26.55 4.34
C VAL A 141 3.84 -26.31 2.84
N GLU A 142 3.13 -27.02 1.97
CA GLU A 142 3.26 -26.86 0.52
C GLU A 142 2.77 -25.48 0.05
N ILE A 143 1.68 -24.95 0.62
CA ILE A 143 1.24 -23.57 0.32
C ILE A 143 2.25 -22.57 0.90
N GLY A 144 2.76 -22.81 2.12
CA GLY A 144 3.82 -22.00 2.72
C GLY A 144 5.06 -21.90 1.83
N LYS A 145 5.50 -23.02 1.25
CA LYS A 145 6.63 -23.06 0.30
C LYS A 145 6.37 -22.22 -0.96
N LYS A 146 5.15 -22.25 -1.52
CA LYS A 146 4.79 -21.40 -2.67
C LYS A 146 4.91 -19.91 -2.35
N VAL A 147 4.46 -19.48 -1.17
CA VAL A 147 4.59 -18.08 -0.73
C VAL A 147 6.06 -17.66 -0.64
N ILE A 148 6.89 -18.50 -0.02
CA ILE A 148 8.33 -18.24 0.12
C ILE A 148 9.03 -18.24 -1.25
N GLU A 149 8.67 -19.15 -2.16
CA GLU A 149 9.24 -19.23 -3.50
C GLU A 149 8.88 -18.00 -4.34
N ALA A 150 7.61 -17.58 -4.36
CA ALA A 150 7.17 -16.37 -5.06
C ALA A 150 7.94 -15.14 -4.58
N ARG A 151 8.07 -15.00 -3.26
CA ARG A 151 8.83 -13.91 -2.64
C ARG A 151 10.32 -14.00 -2.96
N LYS A 152 10.91 -15.18 -2.92
CA LYS A 152 12.34 -15.39 -3.24
C LYS A 152 12.64 -14.98 -4.68
N ARG A 153 11.88 -15.48 -5.65
CA ARG A 153 12.09 -15.16 -7.07
C ARG A 153 11.98 -13.66 -7.34
N THR A 154 10.97 -13.03 -6.77
CA THR A 154 10.78 -11.58 -6.89
C THR A 154 11.93 -10.80 -6.26
N ARG A 155 12.41 -11.22 -5.09
CA ARG A 155 13.57 -10.59 -4.43
C ARG A 155 14.88 -10.78 -5.19
N ASP A 156 15.06 -11.93 -5.83
CA ASP A 156 16.20 -12.20 -6.69
C ASP A 156 16.16 -11.25 -7.91
N LEU A 157 14.98 -11.01 -8.50
CA LEU A 157 14.78 -10.01 -9.56
C LEU A 157 15.05 -8.57 -9.08
N ILE A 158 14.53 -8.17 -7.91
CA ILE A 158 14.82 -6.85 -7.31
C ILE A 158 16.32 -6.69 -7.05
N THR A 159 17.00 -7.75 -6.59
CA THR A 159 18.46 -7.72 -6.35
C THR A 159 19.24 -7.60 -7.65
N MET A 160 18.84 -8.34 -8.68
CA MET A 160 19.45 -8.28 -10.01
C MET A 160 19.41 -6.86 -10.58
N ILE A 161 18.26 -6.18 -10.48
CA ILE A 161 18.08 -4.81 -11.01
C ILE A 161 18.68 -3.76 -10.06
N GLY A 162 18.31 -3.83 -8.78
CA GLY A 162 18.61 -2.83 -7.75
C GLY A 162 20.00 -2.95 -7.12
N GLY A 163 20.71 -4.05 -7.37
CA GLY A 163 21.96 -4.43 -6.72
C GLY A 163 21.82 -4.96 -5.28
N LYS A 164 20.69 -4.67 -4.63
CA LYS A 164 20.32 -5.15 -3.30
C LYS A 164 18.81 -5.35 -3.24
N VAL A 165 18.36 -6.40 -2.55
CA VAL A 165 16.93 -6.64 -2.29
C VAL A 165 16.29 -5.51 -1.47
N ILE A 166 17.02 -5.02 -0.46
CA ILE A 166 16.60 -3.95 0.44
C ILE A 166 17.57 -2.79 0.26
N HIS A 167 17.03 -1.58 0.12
CA HIS A 167 17.77 -0.36 -0.17
C HIS A 167 18.54 -0.42 -1.51
N PRO A 168 17.82 -0.46 -2.64
CA PRO A 168 18.42 -0.49 -3.97
C PRO A 168 19.29 0.75 -4.23
N VAL A 169 20.19 0.62 -5.22
CA VAL A 169 21.20 1.64 -5.57
C VAL A 169 21.30 1.88 -7.08
N CYS A 170 20.31 1.43 -7.85
CA CYS A 170 20.38 1.43 -9.30
C CYS A 170 19.91 2.74 -9.96
N GLY A 171 19.03 3.49 -9.32
CA GLY A 171 18.47 4.74 -9.82
C GLY A 171 19.51 5.86 -9.84
N LEU A 172 19.70 6.44 -11.01
CA LEU A 172 20.57 7.60 -11.27
C LEU A 172 19.78 8.66 -12.04
N PRO A 173 20.13 9.95 -11.94
CA PRO A 173 19.53 10.98 -12.80
C PRO A 173 19.66 10.58 -14.28
N GLY A 174 18.55 10.54 -14.99
CA GLY A 174 18.47 10.17 -16.41
C GLY A 174 18.54 8.67 -16.70
N GLY A 175 18.55 7.79 -15.70
CA GLY A 175 18.39 6.36 -15.96
C GLY A 175 18.70 5.41 -14.81
N VAL A 176 19.43 4.34 -15.13
CA VAL A 176 19.80 3.25 -14.23
C VAL A 176 21.29 2.92 -14.36
N SER A 177 21.89 2.37 -13.31
CA SER A 177 23.33 2.11 -13.24
C SER A 177 23.81 0.95 -14.13
N LYS A 178 22.92 0.05 -14.53
CA LYS A 178 23.23 -1.11 -15.38
C LYS A 178 22.09 -1.43 -16.35
N PRO A 179 22.40 -1.90 -17.57
CA PRO A 179 21.38 -2.40 -18.48
C PRO A 179 20.87 -3.78 -18.03
N LEU A 180 19.73 -4.20 -18.59
CA LEU A 180 19.25 -5.58 -18.48
C LEU A 180 19.83 -6.41 -19.63
N THR A 181 20.54 -7.50 -19.32
CA THR A 181 21.04 -8.45 -20.32
C THR A 181 19.91 -9.36 -20.81
N GLU A 182 20.11 -10.04 -21.94
CA GLU A 182 19.13 -11.00 -22.47
C GLU A 182 18.86 -12.16 -21.48
N GLU A 183 19.92 -12.68 -20.84
CA GLU A 183 19.81 -13.69 -19.78
C GLU A 183 18.94 -13.21 -18.62
N ASN A 184 19.19 -11.98 -18.14
CA ASN A 184 18.42 -11.37 -17.06
C ASN A 184 16.97 -11.10 -17.49
N ARG A 185 16.72 -10.77 -18.76
CA ARG A 185 15.37 -10.62 -19.31
C ARG A 185 14.60 -11.93 -19.27
N GLU A 186 15.22 -13.05 -19.66
CA GLU A 186 14.58 -14.37 -19.59
C GLU A 186 14.29 -14.79 -18.15
N GLN A 187 15.20 -14.51 -17.21
CA GLN A 187 14.94 -14.74 -15.79
C GLN A 187 13.78 -13.87 -15.26
N ALA A 188 13.70 -12.59 -15.67
CA ALA A 188 12.60 -11.72 -15.30
C ALA A 188 11.26 -12.24 -15.83
N LYS A 189 11.23 -12.70 -17.09
CA LYS A 189 10.05 -13.30 -17.71
C LYS A 189 9.60 -14.58 -16.98
N ALA A 190 10.53 -15.50 -16.71
CA ALA A 190 10.23 -16.73 -15.97
C ALA A 190 9.74 -16.44 -14.54
N THR A 191 10.21 -15.34 -13.94
CA THR A 191 9.70 -14.88 -12.64
C THR A 191 8.28 -14.33 -12.77
N ALA A 192 8.02 -13.48 -13.76
CA ALA A 192 6.69 -12.93 -14.07
C ALA A 192 5.66 -14.04 -14.29
N ASP A 193 5.95 -15.00 -15.16
CA ASP A 193 5.07 -16.14 -15.44
C ASP A 193 4.70 -16.90 -14.15
N TYR A 194 5.67 -17.11 -13.26
CA TYR A 194 5.43 -17.75 -11.97
C TYR A 194 4.57 -16.90 -11.04
N VAL A 195 4.84 -15.59 -10.93
CA VAL A 195 4.13 -14.72 -9.98
C VAL A 195 2.72 -14.35 -10.45
N VAL A 196 2.43 -14.39 -11.75
CA VAL A 196 1.06 -14.30 -12.28
C VAL A 196 0.24 -15.50 -11.81
N GLU A 197 0.75 -16.72 -12.00
CA GLU A 197 0.06 -17.93 -11.54
C GLU A 197 -0.07 -17.98 -10.02
N PHE A 198 0.94 -17.49 -9.29
CA PHE A 198 0.86 -17.35 -7.84
C PHE A 198 -0.19 -16.32 -7.41
N SER A 199 -0.34 -15.19 -8.11
CA SER A 199 -1.36 -14.17 -7.81
C SER A 199 -2.76 -14.72 -8.00
N LYS A 200 -3.01 -15.48 -9.09
CA LYS A 200 -4.28 -16.20 -9.30
C LYS A 200 -4.55 -17.19 -8.18
N PHE A 201 -3.52 -17.93 -7.74
CA PHE A 201 -3.63 -18.82 -6.59
C PHE A 201 -3.98 -18.08 -5.29
N ALA A 202 -3.36 -16.93 -5.02
CA ALA A 202 -3.64 -16.12 -3.83
C ALA A 202 -5.08 -15.57 -3.83
N LEU A 203 -5.57 -15.10 -4.98
CA LEU A 203 -6.96 -14.68 -5.16
C LEU A 203 -7.93 -15.85 -4.97
N LYS A 204 -7.62 -17.03 -5.52
CA LYS A 204 -8.43 -18.24 -5.28
C LYS A 204 -8.46 -18.62 -3.80
N LEU A 205 -7.32 -18.54 -3.10
CA LEU A 205 -7.25 -18.80 -1.66
C LEU A 205 -8.13 -17.80 -0.88
N PHE A 206 -8.10 -16.53 -1.27
CA PHE A 206 -8.96 -15.50 -0.69
C PHE A 206 -10.45 -15.77 -0.98
N ASP A 207 -10.80 -16.20 -2.18
CA ASP A 207 -12.17 -16.62 -2.53
C ASP A 207 -12.63 -17.79 -1.65
N ASP A 208 -11.81 -18.84 -1.57
CA ASP A 208 -12.11 -20.09 -0.87
C ASP A 208 -12.26 -19.90 0.66
N ILE A 209 -11.45 -19.03 1.27
CA ILE A 209 -11.42 -18.83 2.73
C ILE A 209 -12.29 -17.64 3.15
N VAL A 210 -12.23 -16.54 2.40
CA VAL A 210 -12.83 -15.26 2.81
C VAL A 210 -14.18 -15.07 2.15
N LEU A 211 -14.27 -15.13 0.83
CA LEU A 211 -15.52 -14.80 0.12
C LEU A 211 -16.60 -15.89 0.25
N LYS A 212 -16.22 -17.14 0.52
CA LYS A 212 -17.18 -18.22 0.83
C LYS A 212 -17.63 -18.26 2.30
N ASN A 213 -17.04 -17.44 3.16
CA ASN A 213 -17.44 -17.32 4.55
C ASN A 213 -18.33 -16.08 4.73
N ASN A 214 -19.63 -16.31 4.94
CA ASN A 214 -20.60 -15.22 5.12
C ASN A 214 -20.23 -14.28 6.27
N GLU A 215 -19.65 -14.77 7.38
CA GLU A 215 -19.25 -13.90 8.50
C GLU A 215 -18.16 -12.90 8.07
N TYR A 216 -17.21 -13.34 7.25
CA TYR A 216 -16.18 -12.45 6.72
C TYR A 216 -16.72 -11.51 5.65
N VAL A 217 -17.60 -11.99 4.78
CA VAL A 217 -18.26 -11.12 3.78
C VAL A 217 -19.08 -10.04 4.48
N ASP A 218 -19.85 -10.39 5.50
CA ASP A 218 -20.63 -9.44 6.30
C ASP A 218 -19.73 -8.45 7.04
N LEU A 219 -18.58 -8.90 7.55
CA LEU A 219 -17.61 -8.01 8.18
C LEU A 219 -16.94 -7.06 7.17
N ILE A 220 -16.66 -7.53 5.95
CA ILE A 220 -16.03 -6.74 4.90
C ILE A 220 -17.03 -5.74 4.28
N ALA A 221 -18.27 -6.16 4.01
CA ALA A 221 -19.30 -5.34 3.39
C ALA A 221 -20.07 -4.48 4.41
N GLY A 222 -20.01 -4.84 5.69
CA GLY A 222 -20.72 -4.19 6.77
C GLY A 222 -20.20 -2.80 7.15
N ASP A 223 -20.97 -2.13 7.98
CA ASP A 223 -20.78 -0.72 8.31
C ASP A 223 -19.73 -0.46 9.40
N ILE A 224 -19.39 -1.50 10.19
CA ILE A 224 -18.51 -1.40 11.38
C ILE A 224 -17.17 -0.72 11.06
N TYR A 225 -16.62 -0.97 9.87
CA TYR A 225 -15.35 -0.41 9.42
C TYR A 225 -15.49 0.43 8.15
N LYS A 226 -16.68 1.00 7.91
CA LYS A 226 -16.96 1.86 6.77
C LYS A 226 -16.62 3.32 7.10
N HIS A 227 -16.00 4.01 6.15
CA HIS A 227 -15.66 5.42 6.30
C HIS A 227 -15.70 6.11 4.93
N ASN A 228 -16.63 7.06 4.77
CA ASN A 228 -16.90 7.71 3.49
C ASN A 228 -15.93 8.87 3.28
N THR A 229 -14.78 8.61 2.65
CA THR A 229 -13.73 9.63 2.41
C THR A 229 -13.56 9.93 0.94
N TYR A 230 -12.78 10.95 0.65
CA TYR A 230 -12.13 11.08 -0.65
C TYR A 230 -11.13 9.94 -0.87
N TYR A 231 -10.84 9.61 -2.13
CA TYR A 231 -9.84 8.60 -2.51
C TYR A 231 -8.85 9.17 -3.50
N MET A 232 -7.57 8.94 -3.27
CA MET A 232 -6.48 9.45 -4.09
C MET A 232 -5.63 8.29 -4.62
N GLY A 233 -5.31 8.35 -5.91
CA GLY A 233 -4.48 7.36 -6.59
C GLY A 233 -3.79 7.90 -7.84
N LEU A 234 -2.67 7.28 -8.22
CA LEU A 234 -1.99 7.57 -9.48
C LEU A 234 -2.69 6.82 -10.61
N VAL A 235 -2.95 7.51 -11.72
CA VAL A 235 -3.59 6.94 -12.91
C VAL A 235 -2.82 7.27 -14.19
N ASP A 236 -2.90 6.37 -15.16
CA ASP A 236 -2.38 6.59 -16.52
C ASP A 236 -3.25 7.55 -17.35
N GLU A 237 -2.91 7.74 -18.63
CA GLU A 237 -3.66 8.58 -19.56
C GLU A 237 -5.11 8.11 -19.82
N ASN A 238 -5.41 6.84 -19.55
CA ASN A 238 -6.74 6.23 -19.69
C ASN A 238 -7.46 6.11 -18.33
N ASN A 239 -6.99 6.85 -17.32
CA ASN A 239 -7.46 6.78 -15.93
C ASN A 239 -7.34 5.39 -15.29
N LYS A 240 -6.56 4.45 -15.82
CA LYS A 240 -6.36 3.14 -15.20
C LYS A 240 -5.30 3.24 -14.10
N VAL A 241 -5.36 2.33 -13.12
CA VAL A 241 -4.37 2.27 -12.03
C VAL A 241 -2.97 2.22 -12.62
N ASN A 242 -2.08 3.08 -12.13
CA ASN A 242 -0.65 3.05 -12.43
C ASN A 242 0.15 3.19 -11.13
N PHE A 243 1.35 2.63 -11.08
CA PHE A 243 2.24 2.68 -9.92
C PHE A 243 3.45 3.60 -10.10
N TYR A 244 3.85 3.86 -11.34
CA TYR A 244 5.15 4.46 -11.64
C TYR A 244 5.05 5.88 -12.18
N ASP A 245 4.15 6.14 -13.14
CA ASP A 245 4.01 7.45 -13.79
C ASP A 245 2.56 7.77 -14.11
N GLY A 246 2.24 9.05 -14.25
CA GLY A 246 0.88 9.51 -14.53
C GLY A 246 0.49 10.74 -13.72
N GLU A 247 -0.81 10.94 -13.57
CA GLU A 247 -1.39 12.03 -12.77
C GLU A 247 -2.06 11.47 -11.51
N ILE A 248 -2.03 12.27 -10.44
CA ILE A 248 -2.74 11.96 -9.21
C ILE A 248 -4.20 12.36 -9.41
N ARG A 249 -5.09 11.37 -9.39
CA ARG A 249 -6.54 11.56 -9.45
C ARG A 249 -7.15 11.41 -8.08
N VAL A 250 -8.07 12.30 -7.74
CA VAL A 250 -8.84 12.29 -6.50
C VAL A 250 -10.32 12.23 -6.85
N VAL A 251 -11.05 11.30 -6.25
CA VAL A 251 -12.51 11.23 -6.31
C VAL A 251 -13.11 11.57 -4.96
N ASP A 252 -14.30 12.16 -4.97
CA ASP A 252 -15.10 12.43 -3.78
C ASP A 252 -15.75 11.15 -3.20
N PRO A 253 -16.42 11.22 -2.04
CA PRO A 253 -17.07 10.06 -1.45
C PRO A 253 -18.16 9.43 -2.34
N GLU A 254 -18.69 10.16 -3.34
CA GLU A 254 -19.65 9.62 -4.31
C GLU A 254 -18.99 9.07 -5.58
N GLY A 255 -17.65 9.12 -5.67
CA GLY A 255 -16.88 8.62 -6.80
C GLY A 255 -16.76 9.60 -7.97
N VAL A 256 -17.18 10.84 -7.80
CA VAL A 256 -17.03 11.89 -8.81
C VAL A 256 -15.62 12.45 -8.75
N GLU A 257 -14.99 12.68 -9.91
CA GLU A 257 -13.66 13.29 -9.97
C GLU A 257 -13.68 14.69 -9.31
N PHE A 258 -12.90 14.83 -8.24
CA PHE A 258 -12.75 16.08 -7.51
C PHE A 258 -11.60 16.91 -8.07
N VAL A 259 -10.45 16.29 -8.32
CA VAL A 259 -9.29 16.94 -8.94
C VAL A 259 -8.34 15.90 -9.56
N LYS A 260 -7.66 16.29 -10.63
CA LYS A 260 -6.56 15.54 -11.24
C LYS A 260 -5.37 16.48 -11.46
N PHE A 261 -4.17 16.08 -11.02
CA PHE A 261 -3.00 16.96 -11.01
C PHE A 261 -1.68 16.19 -11.11
N LYS A 262 -0.61 16.88 -11.51
CA LYS A 262 0.73 16.30 -11.55
C LYS A 262 1.37 16.32 -10.16
N ALA A 263 2.20 15.32 -9.86
CA ALA A 263 2.84 15.21 -8.55
C ALA A 263 3.66 16.47 -8.15
N GLN A 264 4.18 17.22 -9.12
CA GLN A 264 4.90 18.48 -8.89
C GLN A 264 4.03 19.57 -8.26
N ASP A 265 2.72 19.51 -8.45
CA ASP A 265 1.77 20.53 -7.99
C ASP A 265 1.13 20.15 -6.63
N TYR A 266 1.61 19.09 -5.96
CA TYR A 266 0.92 18.51 -4.80
C TYR A 266 0.69 19.49 -3.63
N THR A 267 1.55 20.49 -3.45
CA THR A 267 1.44 21.51 -2.39
C THR A 267 0.27 22.48 -2.58
N ASP A 268 -0.28 22.55 -3.79
CA ASP A 268 -1.51 23.29 -4.09
C ASP A 268 -2.77 22.50 -3.70
N HIS A 269 -2.65 21.18 -3.56
CA HIS A 269 -3.77 20.27 -3.34
C HIS A 269 -3.82 19.66 -1.93
N ILE A 270 -2.67 19.41 -1.31
CA ILE A 270 -2.53 18.69 -0.05
C ILE A 270 -1.98 19.64 1.02
N SER A 271 -2.53 19.52 2.23
CA SER A 271 -1.99 20.16 3.43
C SER A 271 -1.94 19.15 4.57
N GLU A 272 -1.10 19.41 5.57
CA GLU A 272 -0.92 18.52 6.72
C GLU A 272 -1.38 19.20 8.01
N HIS A 273 -2.12 18.46 8.84
CA HIS A 273 -2.52 18.87 10.18
C HIS A 273 -1.72 18.09 11.23
N VAL A 274 -1.42 18.71 12.38
CA VAL A 274 -0.67 18.08 13.48
C VAL A 274 -1.53 18.04 14.73
N GLU A 275 -1.51 16.89 15.39
CA GLU A 275 -2.14 16.70 16.69
C GLU A 275 -1.07 16.48 17.77
N PRO A 276 -1.29 16.94 19.02
CA PRO A 276 -0.27 16.90 20.07
C PRO A 276 0.03 15.49 20.62
N TRP A 277 -0.70 14.47 20.17
CA TRP A 277 -0.68 13.12 20.74
C TRP A 277 -0.07 12.06 19.81
N SER A 278 0.44 12.44 18.64
CA SER A 278 1.09 11.53 17.68
C SER A 278 2.16 12.26 16.85
N TYR A 279 3.20 11.56 16.42
CA TYR A 279 4.20 12.15 15.52
C TYR A 279 3.82 12.10 14.04
N ILE A 280 2.88 11.24 13.64
CA ILE A 280 2.34 11.31 12.28
C ILE A 280 1.47 12.55 12.11
N THR A 281 1.59 13.17 10.94
CA THR A 281 0.68 14.21 10.49
C THR A 281 -0.63 13.60 9.98
N PHE A 282 -1.63 14.46 9.79
CA PHE A 282 -2.94 14.11 9.23
C PHE A 282 -3.16 14.90 7.94
N PRO A 283 -2.77 14.33 6.79
CA PRO A 283 -2.98 14.98 5.50
C PRO A 283 -4.45 15.15 5.15
N TYR A 284 -4.78 16.28 4.51
CA TYR A 284 -6.12 16.59 4.03
C TYR A 284 -6.09 17.39 2.71
N LEU A 285 -7.20 17.35 1.98
CA LEU A 285 -7.39 18.13 0.75
C LEU A 285 -7.57 19.61 1.08
N LYS A 286 -6.62 20.45 0.64
CA LYS A 286 -6.52 21.87 0.98
C LYS A 286 -7.78 22.67 0.62
N LYS A 287 -8.39 22.38 -0.53
CA LYS A 287 -9.61 23.06 -1.01
C LYS A 287 -10.87 22.74 -0.21
N VAL A 288 -10.91 21.59 0.46
CA VAL A 288 -12.04 21.18 1.32
C VAL A 288 -11.78 21.62 2.77
N GLY A 289 -10.53 21.49 3.22
CA GLY A 289 -10.08 21.92 4.54
C GLY A 289 -10.16 20.82 5.60
N TRP A 290 -9.50 21.07 6.74
CA TRP A 290 -9.52 20.19 7.90
C TRP A 290 -10.79 20.40 8.72
N LYS A 291 -11.55 19.33 8.97
CA LYS A 291 -12.77 19.33 9.81
C LYS A 291 -12.67 18.41 11.02
N GLY A 292 -11.46 17.96 11.36
CA GLY A 292 -11.25 16.91 12.34
C GLY A 292 -11.40 15.51 11.74
N PHE A 293 -11.53 14.52 12.60
CA PHE A 293 -11.66 13.10 12.25
C PHE A 293 -13.11 12.74 11.90
N VAL A 294 -13.69 13.45 10.93
CA VAL A 294 -15.03 13.19 10.41
C VAL A 294 -14.95 12.77 8.95
N ASP A 295 -15.83 11.87 8.55
CA ASP A 295 -16.00 11.45 7.18
C ASP A 295 -17.02 12.35 6.43
N GLY A 296 -17.25 12.06 5.16
CA GLY A 296 -18.18 12.78 4.30
C GLY A 296 -17.53 13.84 3.41
N LYS A 297 -18.36 14.39 2.51
CA LYS A 297 -17.95 15.29 1.43
C LYS A 297 -17.43 16.64 1.92
N ASP A 298 -17.88 17.09 3.08
CA ASP A 298 -17.44 18.37 3.66
C ASP A 298 -16.09 18.26 4.40
N SER A 299 -15.54 17.05 4.51
CA SER A 299 -14.26 16.76 5.15
C SER A 299 -13.16 16.53 4.12
N GLY A 300 -12.04 17.24 4.27
CA GLY A 300 -10.87 17.04 3.41
C GLY A 300 -10.11 15.73 3.66
N VAL A 301 -10.58 14.88 4.58
CA VAL A 301 -9.95 13.58 4.85
C VAL A 301 -10.07 12.68 3.63
N TYR A 302 -8.94 12.10 3.23
CA TYR A 302 -8.84 11.18 2.11
C TYR A 302 -8.07 9.93 2.49
N ARG A 303 -8.25 8.87 1.70
CA ARG A 303 -7.49 7.63 1.81
C ARG A 303 -6.62 7.42 0.58
N VAL A 304 -5.49 6.75 0.80
CA VAL A 304 -4.55 6.24 -0.23
C VAL A 304 -4.45 4.71 -0.09
N ALA A 305 -3.48 4.07 -0.76
CA ALA A 305 -3.27 2.61 -0.77
C ALA A 305 -4.30 1.87 -1.68
N PRO A 306 -4.27 0.52 -1.78
CA PRO A 306 -4.88 -0.22 -2.89
C PRO A 306 -6.33 0.14 -3.24
N LEU A 307 -7.24 0.08 -2.27
CA LEU A 307 -8.65 0.37 -2.54
C LEU A 307 -8.86 1.82 -3.01
N SER A 308 -8.05 2.75 -2.52
CA SER A 308 -8.14 4.15 -2.92
C SER A 308 -7.68 4.36 -4.36
N ARG A 309 -6.64 3.63 -4.82
CA ARG A 309 -6.22 3.63 -6.23
C ARG A 309 -7.30 3.06 -7.14
N LEU A 310 -7.94 1.96 -6.73
CA LEU A 310 -9.06 1.37 -7.47
C LEU A 310 -10.29 2.30 -7.48
N ASN A 311 -10.61 2.94 -6.35
CA ASN A 311 -11.70 3.91 -6.28
C ASN A 311 -11.43 5.12 -7.18
N ALA A 312 -10.19 5.63 -7.19
CA ALA A 312 -9.78 6.78 -7.96
C ALA A 312 -9.53 6.50 -9.45
N SER A 313 -9.39 5.26 -9.90
CA SER A 313 -9.18 4.91 -11.32
C SER A 313 -10.49 4.72 -12.08
N ASP A 314 -10.45 4.38 -13.37
CA ASP A 314 -11.60 3.88 -14.14
C ASP A 314 -11.44 2.36 -14.41
N GLY A 315 -10.53 1.69 -13.69
CA GLY A 315 -10.24 0.26 -13.79
C GLY A 315 -8.74 -0.06 -13.71
N MET A 316 -8.40 -1.29 -14.09
CA MET A 316 -7.03 -1.83 -14.17
C MET A 316 -6.55 -1.85 -15.63
N ALA A 317 -5.23 -1.75 -15.82
CA ALA A 317 -4.63 -1.76 -17.16
C ALA A 317 -4.35 -3.18 -17.71
N THR A 318 -4.41 -4.23 -16.86
CA THR A 318 -4.24 -5.63 -17.30
C THR A 318 -5.57 -6.38 -17.25
N PRO A 319 -5.86 -7.28 -18.23
CA PRO A 319 -7.15 -7.96 -18.33
C PRO A 319 -7.54 -8.79 -17.10
N LEU A 320 -6.61 -9.55 -16.52
CA LEU A 320 -6.90 -10.41 -15.38
C LEU A 320 -7.19 -9.61 -14.10
N ALA A 321 -6.45 -8.52 -13.88
CA ALA A 321 -6.74 -7.62 -12.76
C ALA A 321 -8.05 -6.86 -12.97
N GLN A 322 -8.40 -6.52 -14.21
CA GLN A 322 -9.68 -5.87 -14.53
C GLN A 322 -10.88 -6.77 -14.21
N GLU A 323 -10.80 -8.07 -14.50
CA GLU A 323 -11.84 -9.04 -14.15
C GLU A 323 -12.09 -9.09 -12.64
N GLU A 324 -11.01 -9.19 -11.84
CA GLU A 324 -11.13 -9.22 -10.38
C GLU A 324 -11.56 -7.87 -9.78
N TYR A 325 -11.16 -6.76 -10.42
CA TYR A 325 -11.65 -5.42 -10.10
C TYR A 325 -13.18 -5.35 -10.26
N GLU A 326 -13.72 -5.79 -11.39
CA GLU A 326 -15.17 -5.79 -11.65
C GLU A 326 -15.90 -6.73 -10.69
N LYS A 327 -15.34 -7.92 -10.44
CA LYS A 327 -15.87 -8.88 -9.46
C LYS A 327 -15.97 -8.27 -8.06
N MET A 328 -14.94 -7.57 -7.58
CA MET A 328 -14.92 -6.94 -6.26
C MET A 328 -16.03 -5.90 -6.12
N TYR A 329 -16.14 -4.96 -7.06
CA TYR A 329 -17.16 -3.92 -7.00
C TYR A 329 -18.58 -4.48 -7.17
N SER A 330 -18.75 -5.50 -8.02
CA SER A 330 -20.04 -6.18 -8.18
C SER A 330 -20.49 -6.86 -6.87
N LEU A 331 -19.58 -7.56 -6.18
CA LEU A 331 -19.89 -8.29 -4.97
C LEU A 331 -20.13 -7.38 -3.76
N LEU A 332 -19.36 -6.28 -3.64
CA LEU A 332 -19.37 -5.40 -2.47
C LEU A 332 -20.31 -4.18 -2.60
N GLY A 333 -21.16 -4.13 -3.63
CA GLY A 333 -22.25 -3.14 -3.71
C GLY A 333 -21.92 -1.85 -4.47
N GLY A 334 -20.95 -1.90 -5.39
CA GLY A 334 -20.66 -0.82 -6.33
C GLY A 334 -19.47 0.06 -5.94
N LYS A 335 -19.22 1.08 -6.76
CA LYS A 335 -18.08 1.98 -6.65
C LYS A 335 -18.55 3.41 -6.34
N PRO A 336 -17.91 4.13 -5.40
CA PRO A 336 -16.73 3.74 -4.61
C PRO A 336 -17.05 2.79 -3.46
N LEU A 337 -16.05 2.04 -3.00
CA LEU A 337 -16.13 1.21 -1.80
C LEU A 337 -15.47 1.92 -0.61
N HIS A 338 -16.19 1.99 0.50
CA HIS A 338 -15.75 2.69 1.70
C HIS A 338 -15.24 1.78 2.81
N ASN A 339 -15.49 0.48 2.71
CA ASN A 339 -15.19 -0.49 3.74
C ASN A 339 -13.68 -0.72 3.86
N THR A 340 -13.14 -0.56 5.07
CA THR A 340 -11.69 -0.64 5.31
C THR A 340 -11.14 -2.04 5.05
N LEU A 341 -11.90 -3.10 5.32
CA LEU A 341 -11.39 -4.45 5.09
C LEU A 341 -11.32 -4.83 3.60
N ALA A 342 -12.03 -4.13 2.71
CA ALA A 342 -11.93 -4.33 1.27
C ALA A 342 -10.54 -3.97 0.69
N PHE A 343 -9.70 -3.24 1.45
CA PHE A 343 -8.28 -3.06 1.09
C PHE A 343 -7.51 -4.37 0.95
N HIS A 344 -7.91 -5.45 1.64
CA HIS A 344 -7.24 -6.73 1.50
C HIS A 344 -7.46 -7.37 0.13
N TRP A 345 -8.68 -7.30 -0.41
CA TRP A 345 -8.96 -7.78 -1.77
C TRP A 345 -8.34 -6.86 -2.82
N ALA A 346 -8.51 -5.54 -2.69
CA ALA A 346 -7.88 -4.57 -3.60
C ALA A 346 -6.35 -4.77 -3.70
N ARG A 347 -5.70 -5.13 -2.59
CA ARG A 347 -4.26 -5.45 -2.57
C ARG A 347 -3.90 -6.69 -3.40
N LEU A 348 -4.73 -7.73 -3.37
CA LEU A 348 -4.51 -8.92 -4.20
C LEU A 348 -4.74 -8.63 -5.68
N ILE A 349 -5.72 -7.77 -6.00
CA ILE A 349 -5.95 -7.28 -7.37
C ILE A 349 -4.73 -6.49 -7.87
N GLU A 350 -4.19 -5.61 -7.04
CA GLU A 350 -2.99 -4.86 -7.38
C GLU A 350 -1.74 -5.74 -7.49
N ALA A 351 -1.65 -6.81 -6.70
CA ALA A 351 -0.55 -7.76 -6.84
C ALA A 351 -0.65 -8.55 -8.15
N LEU A 352 -1.86 -8.93 -8.58
CA LEU A 352 -2.09 -9.52 -9.91
C LEU A 352 -1.83 -8.53 -11.05
N TYR A 353 -2.05 -7.24 -10.83
CA TYR A 353 -1.69 -6.20 -11.80
C TYR A 353 -0.17 -5.96 -11.84
N ALA A 354 0.50 -6.10 -10.70
CA ALA A 354 1.95 -5.95 -10.60
C ALA A 354 2.73 -7.14 -11.19
N ALA A 355 2.20 -8.35 -11.02
CA ALA A 355 2.70 -9.60 -11.58
C ALA A 355 2.52 -9.64 -13.10
#